data_AF-A0A528IPK6-F1
#
_entry.id   AF-A0A528IPK6-F1
#
_cell.length_a   1.000
_cell.length_b   1.000
_cell.length_c   1.000
_cell.angle_alpha   90.00
_cell.angle_beta   90.00
_cell.angle_gamma   90.00
#
_symmetry.space_group_name_H-M   'P 1'
#
loop_
_entity.id
_entity.type
_entity.pdbx_description
1 polymer ?
#
loop_
_entity_poly.entity_id
_entity_poly.type
_entity_poly.pdbx_seq_one_letter_code
_entity_poly.pdbx_strand_id
1 'polypeptide(L)'
;YVPQRLIDRPKQGFDVPIADWLRGPLSIWGSEILADMRLSDDGILDVAKVETCWRDHLDRRQDHSRDLWPALMFQAWRIEARRSSVPAADQSRVLELSGV
;
A
#
# COMPACT_ATOMS: atom_id res chain seq x y z
N TYR A 1 -14.16 -35.02 -4.70
CA TYR A 1 -14.24 -35.03 -6.17
C TYR A 1 -14.09 -33.59 -6.65
N VAL A 2 -13.16 -33.31 -7.58
CA VAL A 2 -12.93 -31.98 -8.17
C VAL A 2 -13.29 -32.05 -9.66
N PRO A 3 -14.02 -31.06 -10.23
CA PRO A 3 -14.39 -31.07 -11.65
C PRO A 3 -13.19 -31.21 -12.58
N GLN A 4 -13.27 -32.13 -13.55
CA GLN A 4 -12.20 -32.44 -14.51
C GLN A 4 -11.68 -31.18 -15.24
N ARG A 5 -12.57 -30.25 -15.57
CA ARG A 5 -12.23 -28.95 -16.18
C ARG A 5 -11.27 -28.06 -15.37
N LEU A 6 -11.17 -28.27 -14.06
CA LEU A 6 -10.23 -27.55 -13.19
C LEU A 6 -8.87 -28.23 -13.14
N ILE A 7 -8.83 -29.56 -13.36
CA ILE A 7 -7.60 -30.35 -13.41
C ILE A 7 -6.90 -30.14 -14.76
N ASP A 8 -7.67 -30.13 -15.85
CA ASP A 8 -7.15 -30.05 -17.21
C ASP A 8 -6.93 -28.60 -17.70
N ARG A 9 -7.14 -27.61 -16.84
CA ARG A 9 -6.94 -26.20 -17.20
C ARG A 9 -5.44 -25.92 -17.42
N PRO A 10 -5.03 -25.28 -18.53
CA PRO A 10 -3.65 -24.85 -18.74
C PRO A 10 -3.15 -23.96 -17.59
N LYS A 11 -1.86 -24.06 -17.24
CA LYS A 11 -1.25 -23.18 -16.24
C LYS A 11 -1.47 -21.73 -16.66
N GLN A 12 -2.03 -20.94 -15.75
CA GLN A 12 -2.18 -19.50 -15.91
C GLN A 12 -1.26 -18.80 -14.93
N GLY A 13 -0.84 -17.58 -15.26
CA GLY A 13 -0.16 -16.72 -14.30
C GLY A 13 -1.04 -16.48 -13.07
N PHE A 14 -0.43 -16.44 -11.90
CA PHE A 14 -1.07 -16.03 -10.66
C PHE A 14 -0.84 -14.52 -10.46
N ASP A 15 -1.22 -13.72 -11.45
CA ASP A 15 -1.10 -12.28 -11.31
C ASP A 15 -2.16 -11.74 -10.35
N VAL A 16 -1.73 -10.83 -9.50
CA VAL A 16 -2.61 -10.13 -8.57
C VAL A 16 -3.40 -9.09 -9.37
N PRO A 17 -4.74 -9.04 -9.26
CA PRO A 17 -5.57 -8.13 -10.06
C PRO A 17 -5.55 -6.70 -9.50
N ILE A 18 -4.35 -6.12 -9.38
CA ILE A 18 -4.12 -4.79 -8.80
C ILE A 18 -4.91 -3.73 -9.55
N ALA A 19 -4.94 -3.77 -10.88
CA ALA A 19 -5.71 -2.82 -11.68
C ALA A 19 -7.20 -2.82 -11.32
N ASP A 20 -7.81 -3.99 -11.17
CA ASP A 20 -9.22 -4.10 -10.82
C ASP A 20 -9.48 -3.71 -9.36
N TRP A 21 -8.54 -4.00 -8.47
CA TRP A 21 -8.62 -3.57 -7.08
C TRP A 21 -8.55 -2.06 -6.93
N LEU A 22 -7.58 -1.40 -7.58
CA LEU A 22 -7.42 0.05 -7.52
C LEU A 22 -8.61 0.80 -8.13
N ARG A 23 -9.24 0.25 -9.19
CA ARG A 23 -10.48 0.82 -9.75
C ARG A 23 -11.74 0.51 -8.95
N GLY A 24 -11.72 -0.52 -8.12
CA GLY A 24 -12.87 -0.99 -7.37
C GLY A 24 -12.65 -0.88 -5.87
N PRO A 25 -12.49 -2.02 -5.16
CA PRO A 25 -12.52 -2.07 -3.70
C PRO A 25 -11.44 -1.22 -3.00
N LEU A 26 -10.32 -0.93 -3.67
CA LEU A 26 -9.22 -0.13 -3.12
C LEU A 26 -9.20 1.33 -3.61
N SER A 27 -10.18 1.76 -4.40
CA SER A 27 -10.23 3.12 -4.94
C SER A 27 -10.30 4.20 -3.85
N ILE A 28 -11.12 3.98 -2.81
CA ILE A 28 -11.26 4.89 -1.68
C ILE A 28 -9.93 4.96 -0.90
N TRP A 29 -9.39 3.80 -0.52
CA TRP A 29 -8.11 3.71 0.18
C TRP A 29 -6.98 4.38 -0.61
N GLY A 30 -6.87 4.14 -1.92
CA GLY A 30 -5.86 4.79 -2.76
C GLY A 30 -6.03 6.32 -2.77
N SER A 31 -7.27 6.81 -2.83
CA SER A 31 -7.57 8.24 -2.79
C SER A 31 -7.20 8.89 -1.45
N GLU A 32 -7.37 8.18 -0.33
CA GLU A 32 -6.93 8.62 1.00
C GLU A 32 -5.39 8.70 1.09
N ILE A 33 -4.69 7.72 0.53
CA ILE A 33 -3.22 7.75 0.44
C ILE A 33 -2.74 8.95 -0.38
N LEU A 34 -3.36 9.22 -1.53
CA LEU A 34 -3.04 10.42 -2.34
C LEU A 34 -3.31 11.73 -1.57
N ALA A 35 -4.36 11.76 -0.73
CA ALA A 35 -4.62 12.90 0.13
C ALA A 35 -3.50 13.14 1.15
N ASP A 36 -3.01 12.07 1.78
CA ASP A 36 -1.87 12.16 2.70
C ASP A 36 -0.56 12.55 1.98
N MET A 37 -0.33 12.07 0.74
CA MET A 37 0.80 12.52 -0.08
C MET A 37 0.80 14.04 -0.28
N ARG A 38 -0.36 14.63 -0.62
CA ARG A 38 -0.51 16.09 -0.79
C ARG A 38 -0.17 16.85 0.50
N LEU A 39 -0.58 16.31 1.65
CA LEU A 39 -0.38 16.95 2.95
C LEU A 39 1.05 16.82 3.47
N SER A 40 1.77 15.75 3.08
CA SER A 40 3.12 15.49 3.55
C SER A 40 4.15 16.49 3.01
N ASP A 41 3.92 17.00 1.78
CA ASP A 41 4.75 18.01 1.09
C ASP A 41 6.28 17.84 1.25
N ASP A 42 6.74 16.59 1.19
CA ASP A 42 8.16 16.23 1.41
C ASP A 42 9.00 16.22 0.13
N GLY A 43 8.38 16.44 -1.02
CA GLY A 43 9.03 16.49 -2.32
C GLY A 43 9.62 15.16 -2.82
N ILE A 44 9.34 14.02 -2.18
CA ILE A 44 9.91 12.72 -2.58
C ILE A 44 9.26 12.19 -3.86
N LEU A 45 7.94 12.33 -3.97
CA LEU A 45 7.18 11.95 -5.15
C LEU A 45 6.59 13.21 -5.81
N ASP A 46 6.55 13.21 -7.14
CA ASP A 46 5.79 14.20 -7.90
C ASP A 46 4.30 13.88 -7.78
N VAL A 47 3.65 14.44 -6.76
CA VAL A 47 2.25 14.16 -6.42
C VAL A 47 1.33 14.49 -7.59
N ALA A 48 1.60 15.56 -8.34
CA ALA A 48 0.79 15.95 -9.50
C ALA A 48 0.84 14.90 -10.63
N LYS A 49 2.01 14.30 -10.87
CA LYS A 49 2.11 13.15 -11.81
C LYS A 49 1.36 11.93 -11.29
N VAL A 50 1.50 11.59 -10.01
CA VAL A 50 0.80 10.45 -9.40
C VAL A 50 -0.72 10.62 -9.52
N GLU A 51 -1.24 11.82 -9.25
CA GLU A 51 -2.66 12.15 -9.40
C GLU A 51 -3.17 12.04 -10.84
N THR A 52 -2.34 12.45 -11.79
CA THR A 52 -2.67 12.30 -13.21
C THR A 52 -2.76 10.83 -13.58
N CYS A 53 -1.76 10.02 -13.24
CA CYS A 53 -1.79 8.57 -13.44
C CYS A 53 -2.99 7.92 -12.75
N TRP A 54 -3.33 8.37 -11.54
CA TRP A 54 -4.46 7.87 -10.76
C TRP A 54 -5.79 8.12 -11.49
N ARG A 55 -6.03 9.36 -11.93
CA ARG A 55 -7.25 9.72 -12.68
C ARG A 55 -7.32 8.94 -14.00
N ASP A 56 -6.23 8.89 -14.75
CA ASP A 56 -6.15 8.15 -16.02
C ASP A 56 -6.44 6.65 -15.83
N HIS A 57 -6.00 6.07 -14.70
CA HIS A 57 -6.28 4.69 -14.34
C HIS A 57 -7.73 4.42 -13.95
N LEU A 58 -8.32 5.30 -13.14
CA LEU A 58 -9.73 5.21 -12.74
C LEU A 58 -10.69 5.40 -13.93
N ASP A 59 -10.38 6.36 -14.81
CA ASP A 59 -11.13 6.62 -16.03
C ASP A 59 -10.94 5.55 -17.12
N ARG A 60 -10.08 4.54 -16.88
CA ARG A 60 -9.68 3.51 -17.84
C ARG A 60 -9.04 4.08 -19.12
N ARG A 61 -8.43 5.25 -19.05
CA ARG A 61 -7.69 5.86 -20.18
C ARG A 61 -6.35 5.15 -20.40
N GLN A 62 -5.68 4.74 -19.33
CA GLN A 62 -4.45 3.95 -19.39
C GLN A 62 -4.30 3.10 -18.12
N ASP A 63 -3.69 1.91 -18.24
CA ASP A 63 -3.39 1.09 -17.06
C ASP A 63 -2.07 1.51 -16.41
N HIS A 64 -2.16 2.33 -15.36
CA HIS A 64 -1.04 2.70 -14.49
C HIS A 64 -0.86 1.81 -13.25
N SER A 65 -1.51 0.65 -13.16
CA SER A 65 -1.46 -0.19 -11.93
C SER A 65 -0.04 -0.56 -11.49
N ARG A 66 0.87 -0.78 -12.43
CA ARG A 66 2.29 -1.09 -12.15
C ARG A 66 3.06 0.07 -11.53
N ASP A 67 2.71 1.30 -11.89
CA ASP A 67 3.37 2.51 -11.39
C ASP A 67 2.71 3.01 -10.09
N LEU A 68 1.38 2.95 -10.04
CA LEU A 68 0.59 3.41 -8.90
C LEU A 68 0.81 2.53 -7.67
N TRP A 69 0.86 1.21 -7.84
CA TRP A 69 1.01 0.30 -6.71
C TRP A 69 2.24 0.57 -5.83
N PRO A 70 3.47 0.65 -6.37
CA PRO A 70 4.64 0.95 -5.54
C PRO A 70 4.57 2.35 -4.91
N ALA A 71 4.03 3.37 -5.61
CA ALA A 71 3.87 4.71 -5.04
C ALA A 71 2.90 4.71 -3.84
N LEU A 72 1.77 4.02 -3.97
CA LEU A 72 0.78 3.88 -2.91
C LEU A 72 1.33 3.10 -1.71
N MET A 73 2.01 1.97 -1.95
CA MET A 73 2.64 1.18 -0.89
C MET A 73 3.70 1.99 -0.15
N PHE A 74 4.54 2.70 -0.89
CA PHE A 74 5.57 3.56 -0.31
C PHE A 74 4.97 4.57 0.67
N GLN A 75 3.93 5.30 0.26
CA GLN A 75 3.30 6.26 1.17
C GLN A 75 2.56 5.58 2.32
N ALA A 76 1.88 4.45 2.08
CA ALA A 76 1.19 3.70 3.12
C ALA A 76 2.15 3.28 4.24
N TRP A 77 3.34 2.78 3.90
CA TRP A 77 4.36 2.45 4.91
C TRP A 77 4.90 3.67 5.63
N ARG A 78 5.03 4.81 4.96
CA ARG A 78 5.46 6.06 5.61
C ARG A 78 4.43 6.58 6.60
N ILE A 79 3.15 6.51 6.26
CA ILE A 79 2.06 6.82 7.18
C ILE A 79 2.19 5.96 8.44
N GLU A 80 2.37 4.65 8.26
CA GLU A 80 2.50 3.72 9.38
C GLU A 80 3.76 3.95 10.22
N ALA A 81 4.90 4.22 9.58
CA ALA A 81 6.15 4.54 10.26
C ALA A 81 6.04 5.82 11.10
N ARG A 82 5.26 6.81 10.64
CA ARG A 82 4.98 8.03 11.43
C ARG A 82 4.01 7.79 12.58
N ARG A 83 3.08 6.82 12.45
CA ARG A 83 2.17 6.42 13.53
C ARG A 83 2.90 5.66 14.65
N SER A 84 3.97 4.96 14.30
CA SER A 84 4.80 4.21 15.23
C SER A 84 5.73 5.11 16.05
N SER A 85 5.16 5.97 16.89
CA SER A 85 5.84 6.46 18.07
C SER A 85 5.47 5.56 19.24
N VAL A 86 6.19 4.46 19.43
CA VAL A 86 6.26 3.86 20.77
C VAL A 86 6.84 4.98 21.65
N PRO A 87 6.11 5.54 22.63
CA PRO A 87 6.77 6.37 23.63
C PRO A 87 7.84 5.46 24.21
N ALA A 88 9.10 5.91 24.28
CA ALA A 88 10.15 5.17 24.95
C ALA A 88 9.66 4.85 26.37
N ALA A 89 9.09 3.65 26.53
CA ALA A 89 8.68 3.16 27.82
C ALA A 89 9.98 3.02 28.58
N ASP A 90 10.08 3.82 29.63
CA ASP A 90 11.17 3.86 30.59
C ASP A 90 11.79 2.48 30.80
N GLN A 91 12.96 2.25 30.20
CA GLN A 91 13.77 1.03 30.38
C GLN A 91 14.48 1.03 31.75
N SER A 92 14.06 1.89 32.69
CA SER A 92 14.64 2.02 34.03
C SER A 92 13.82 1.28 35.07
N ARG A 93 13.62 -0.03 34.90
CA ARG A 93 13.25 -0.94 35.99
C ARG A 93 13.47 -2.37 35.54
N VAL A 94 13.96 -3.20 36.45
CA VAL A 94 14.35 -4.61 36.26
C VAL A 94 15.83 -4.81 35.88
N LEU A 95 16.73 -4.20 36.66
CA LEU A 95 18.03 -4.80 37.02
C LEU A 95 18.36 -4.47 38.48
N GLU A 96 17.48 -4.86 39.41
CA GLU A 96 17.80 -4.96 40.84
C GLU A 96 17.50 -6.40 41.25
N LEU A 97 18.35 -7.32 40.79
CA LEU A 97 18.52 -8.62 41.43
C LEU A 97 19.63 -8.45 42.45
N SER A 98 19.30 -7.85 43.59
CA SER A 98 20.14 -7.86 44.78
C SER A 98 20.11 -9.27 45.34
N GLY A 99 21.14 -10.06 45.05
CA GLY A 99 21.44 -11.27 45.79
C GLY A 99 22.08 -10.92 47.12
N VAL A 100 21.35 -11.17 48.21
CA VAL A 100 21.85 -11.62 49.52
C VAL A 100 20.81 -12.60 50.07
#